data_AF-X0ZAK2-F1
#
_entry.id   AF-X0ZAK2-F1
#
_cell.length_a   1.000
_cell.length_b   1.000
_cell.length_c   1.000
_cell.angle_alpha   90.00
_cell.angle_beta   90.00
_cell.angle_gamma   90.00
#
_symmetry.space_group_name_H-M   'P 1'
#
loop_
_entity.id
_entity.type
_entity.pdbx_description
1 polymer ?
#
loop_
_entity_poly.entity_id
_entity_poly.type
_entity_poly.pdbx_seq_one_letter_code
_entity_poly.pdbx_strand_id
1 'polypeptide(L)' 'MGRIGKNSLDGIISNPPYIDSNDFKLLPPEIKGNEPKIALFGGIDGLDYYRKIIRKSPY' A
#
# COMPACT_ATOMS: atom_id res chain seq x y z
N MET A 1 -2.88 31.95 -0.64
CA MET A 1 -3.22 30.51 -0.54
C MET A 1 -4.54 30.28 -1.25
N GLY A 2 -4.55 29.51 -2.33
CA GLY A 2 -5.76 29.21 -3.10
C GLY A 2 -6.72 28.35 -2.28
N ARG A 3 -8.03 28.62 -2.39
CA ARG A 3 -9.06 27.85 -1.68
C ARG A 3 -9.22 26.50 -2.39
N ILE A 4 -9.07 25.40 -1.64
CA ILE A 4 -9.44 24.05 -2.07
C ILE A 4 -10.94 24.05 -2.39
N GLY A 5 -11.30 23.73 -3.63
CA GLY A 5 -12.68 23.57 -4.04
C GLY A 5 -13.35 22.45 -3.25
N LYS A 6 -14.64 22.60 -2.93
CA LYS A 6 -15.40 21.54 -2.26
C LYS A 6 -15.30 20.26 -3.12
N ASN A 7 -14.76 19.17 -2.56
CA ASN A 7 -14.42 17.89 -3.23
C ASN A 7 -13.11 17.86 -4.05
N SER A 8 -12.12 18.70 -3.75
CA SER A 8 -10.76 18.55 -4.29
C SER A 8 -9.79 18.02 -3.22
N LEU A 9 -8.84 17.20 -3.66
CA LEU A 9 -7.74 16.67 -2.86
C LEU A 9 -6.44 17.28 -3.39
N ASP A 10 -5.59 17.78 -2.50
CA ASP A 10 -4.24 18.25 -2.85
C ASP A 10 -3.26 17.11 -3.11
N GLY A 11 -3.52 15.95 -2.53
CA GLY A 11 -2.67 14.77 -2.65
C GLY A 11 -3.21 13.58 -1.87
N ILE A 12 -2.72 12.39 -2.21
CA ILE A 12 -3.02 11.13 -1.54
C ILE A 12 -1.70 10.54 -1.09
N ILE A 13 -1.60 10.21 0.21
CA ILE A 13 -0.46 9.51 0.79
C ILE A 13 -0.95 8.16 1.30
N SER A 14 -0.23 7.10 0.98
CA SER A 14 -0.55 5.75 1.45
C SER A 14 0.72 4.97 1.70
N ASN A 15 0.70 4.15 2.75
CA ASN A 15 1.65 3.08 2.98
C ASN A 15 0.93 1.75 2.72
N PRO A 16 0.72 1.35 1.45
CA PRO A 16 0.03 0.10 1.14
C PRO A 16 0.94 -1.10 1.45
N PRO A 17 0.39 -2.32 1.53
CA PRO A 17 1.19 -3.53 1.66
C PRO A 17 2.19 -3.66 0.50
N TYR A 18 3.47 -3.86 0.82
CA TYR A 18 4.56 -3.84 -0.16
C TYR A 18 5.52 -5.03 -0.06
N ILE A 19 5.29 -5.96 0.87
CA ILE A 19 6.18 -7.11 1.07
C ILE A 19 5.86 -8.18 0.02
N ASP A 20 6.87 -8.61 -0.71
CA ASP A 20 6.74 -9.64 -1.73
C ASP A 20 6.60 -11.06 -1.17
N SER A 21 6.33 -12.03 -2.04
CA SER A 21 6.08 -13.41 -1.63
C SER A 21 7.27 -14.16 -1.03
N ASN A 22 8.50 -13.76 -1.36
CA ASN A 22 9.71 -14.36 -0.80
C ASN A 22 10.02 -13.74 0.56
N ASP A 23 10.00 -12.41 0.65
CA ASP A 23 10.25 -11.70 1.90
C ASP A 23 9.18 -11.99 2.95
N PHE A 24 7.92 -12.16 2.54
CA PHE A 24 6.84 -12.55 3.43
C PHE A 24 7.13 -13.89 4.15
N LYS A 25 7.78 -14.84 3.47
CA LYS A 25 8.18 -16.12 4.07
C LYS A 25 9.34 -15.96 5.05
N LEU A 26 10.15 -14.92 4.87
CA LEU A 26 11.31 -14.63 5.72
C LEU A 26 10.97 -13.70 6.90
N LEU A 27 9.74 -13.17 6.98
CA LEU A 27 9.36 -12.28 8.07
C LEU A 27 9.57 -12.93 9.45
N PRO A 28 10.02 -12.13 10.44
CA PRO A 28 10.14 -12.57 11.82
C PRO A 28 8.82 -13.16 12.36
N PRO A 29 8.87 -14.18 13.23
CA PRO A 29 7.68 -14.76 13.85
C PRO A 29 6.79 -13.72 14.55
N GLU A 30 7.39 -12.72 15.18
CA GLU A 30 6.68 -11.65 15.88
C GLU A 30 5.84 -10.81 14.92
N ILE A 31 6.35 -10.54 13.72
CA ILE A 31 5.60 -9.81 12.70
C ILE A 31 4.49 -10.70 12.13
N LYS A 32 4.79 -11.95 11.76
CA LYS A 32 3.76 -12.87 11.23
C LYS A 32 2.63 -13.17 12.22
N GLY A 33 2.93 -13.16 13.51
CA GLY A 33 1.99 -13.47 14.59
C GLY A 33 1.16 -12.28 15.08
N ASN A 34 1.69 -11.06 14.97
CA ASN A 34 1.06 -9.87 15.54
C ASN A 34 0.47 -8.90 14.49
N GLU A 35 0.98 -8.93 13.25
CA GLU A 35 0.50 -8.03 12.20
C GLU A 35 -0.49 -8.75 11.25
N PRO A 36 -1.59 -8.10 10.85
CA PRO A 36 -2.52 -8.67 9.89
C PRO A 36 -1.85 -8.93 8.53
N LYS A 37 -2.02 -10.14 7.97
CA LYS A 37 -1.47 -10.48 6.65
C LYS A 37 -1.84 -9.49 5.55
N ILE A 38 -3.05 -8.92 5.61
CA ILE A 38 -3.54 -7.92 4.64
C ILE A 38 -2.79 -6.59 4.70
N ALA A 39 -2.14 -6.25 5.81
CA ALA A 39 -1.33 -5.05 5.96
C ALA A 39 0.10 -5.24 5.42
N LEU A 40 0.54 -6.49 5.26
CA LEU A 40 1.92 -6.85 4.93
C LEU A 40 2.09 -7.24 3.47
N PHE A 41 1.27 -8.19 2.99
CA PHE A 41 1.49 -8.87 1.72
C PHE A 41 1.07 -8.02 0.52
N GLY A 42 2.05 -7.63 -0.30
CA GLY A 42 1.90 -6.79 -1.48
C GLY A 42 1.83 -7.53 -2.81
N GLY A 43 1.71 -8.87 -2.80
CA GLY A 43 1.64 -9.69 -4.02
C GLY A 43 2.94 -10.43 -4.31
N ILE A 44 3.07 -10.95 -5.54
CA ILE A 44 4.22 -11.77 -5.93
C ILE A 44 5.54 -10.99 -5.80
N ASP A 45 5.52 -9.72 -6.21
CA ASP A 45 6.66 -8.80 -6.25
C ASP A 45 6.45 -7.55 -5.38
N GLY A 46 5.43 -7.55 -4.52
CA GLY A 46 5.14 -6.43 -3.62
C GLY A 46 4.42 -5.24 -4.27
N LEU A 47 4.08 -5.29 -5.58
CA LEU A 47 3.60 -4.11 -6.31
C LEU A 47 2.08 -4.09 -6.62
N ASP A 48 1.30 -5.05 -6.15
CA ASP A 48 -0.11 -5.17 -6.54
C ASP A 48 -0.93 -3.93 -6.17
N TYR A 49 -0.73 -3.40 -4.96
CA TYR A 49 -1.45 -2.21 -4.49
C TYR A 49 -0.98 -0.95 -5.19
N TYR A 50 0.32 -0.78 -5.43
CA TYR A 50 0.83 0.36 -6.19
C TYR A 50 0.27 0.39 -7.61
N ARG A 51 0.28 -0.74 -8.33
CA ARG A 51 -0.35 -0.86 -9.66
C ARG A 51 -1.83 -0.50 -9.63
N LYS A 52 -2.56 -0.96 -8.61
CA LYS A 52 -3.99 -0.66 -8.45
C LYS A 52 -4.24 0.82 -8.16
N ILE A 53 -3.44 1.44 -7.29
CA ILE A 53 -3.52 2.86 -6.95
C ILE A 53 -3.24 3.68 -8.20
N ILE A 54 -2.08 3.51 -8.83
CA ILE A 54 -1.68 4.27 -10.03
C ILE A 54 -2.74 4.13 -11.14
N ARG A 55 -3.26 2.92 -11.39
CA ARG A 55 -4.30 2.69 -12.41
C ARG A 55 -5.63 3.39 -12.10
N LYS A 56 -5.94 3.63 -10.83
CA LYS A 56 -7.19 4.27 -10.39
C LYS A 56 -7.03 5.76 -10.08
N SER A 57 -5.80 6.23 -9.93
CA SER A 57 -5.52 7.63 -9.70
C SER A 57 -5.95 8.45 -10.90
N PRO A 58 -6.52 9.64 -10.67
CA PRO A 58 -6.63 10.65 -11.73
C PRO A 58 -5.21 11.01 -12.20
N TYR A 59 -5.10 11.27 -13.50
CA TYR A 59 -3.88 11.39 -14.31
C TYR A 59 -2.71 12.13 -13.66
#